data_AF-A0A963K0T2-F1
#
_entry.id   AF-A0A963K0T2-F1
#
_cell.length_a   1.000
_cell.length_b   1.000
_cell.length_c   1.000
_cell.angle_alpha   90.00
_cell.angle_beta   90.00
_cell.angle_gamma   90.00
#
_symmetry.space_group_name_H-M   'P 1'
#
loop_
_entity.id
_entity.type
_entity.pdbx_description
1 polymer ?
#
loop_
_entity_poly.entity_id
_entity_poly.type
_entity_poly.pdbx_seq_one_letter_code
_entity_poly.pdbx_strand_id
1 'polypeptide(L)'
;PIDTPLLRKSWETMFPDRGGDAVLTEQAGRLPLGRLGQPDDIAEAIAFLAGPRSAWITGADLKVDGGLLAMLAMTPPPPRG
;
A
#
# COMPACT_ATOMS: atom_id res chain seq x y z
N PRO A 1 -1.19 -1.12 0.60
CA PRO A 1 -2.21 -1.85 1.41
C PRO A 1 -1.96 -1.57 2.89
N ILE A 2 -3.02 -1.32 3.67
CA ILE A 2 -2.92 -0.98 5.09
C ILE A 2 -3.50 -2.11 5.93
N ASP A 3 -2.75 -2.53 6.94
CA ASP A 3 -3.12 -3.56 7.89
C ASP A 3 -4.38 -3.14 8.68
N THR A 4 -5.51 -3.69 8.24
CA THR A 4 -6.82 -3.40 8.79
C THR A 4 -7.61 -4.70 8.91
N PRO A 5 -8.57 -4.79 9.85
CA PRO A 5 -9.41 -5.99 10.00
C PRO A 5 -10.12 -6.40 8.70
N LEU A 6 -10.58 -5.42 7.92
CA LEU A 6 -11.24 -5.70 6.64
C LEU A 6 -10.27 -6.32 5.63
N LEU A 7 -9.06 -5.78 5.50
CA LEU A 7 -8.08 -6.30 4.54
C LEU A 7 -7.66 -7.73 4.89
N ARG A 8 -7.45 -8.02 6.19
CA ARG A 8 -7.18 -9.38 6.67
C ARG A 8 -8.30 -10.34 6.30
N LYS A 9 -9.54 -9.98 6.60
CA LYS A 9 -10.73 -10.77 6.25
C LYS A 9 -10.89 -10.97 4.73
N SER A 10 -10.63 -9.93 3.94
CA SER A 10 -10.67 -10.01 2.47
C SER A 10 -9.66 -11.03 1.94
N TRP A 11 -8.45 -11.09 2.50
CA TRP A 11 -7.44 -12.06 2.09
C TRP A 11 -7.73 -13.49 2.54
N GLU A 12 -8.23 -13.69 3.76
CA GLU A 12 -8.71 -15.00 4.22
C GLU A 12 -9.78 -15.56 3.27
N THR A 13 -10.68 -14.69 2.80
CA THR A 13 -11.73 -15.07 1.85
C THR A 13 -11.17 -15.38 0.46
N MET A 14 -10.16 -14.64 0.00
CA MET A 14 -9.56 -14.81 -1.33
C MET A 14 -8.57 -15.98 -1.40
N PHE A 15 -7.94 -16.33 -0.27
CA PHE A 15 -6.89 -17.35 -0.17
C PHE A 15 -7.16 -18.32 0.99
N PRO A 16 -8.30 -19.05 0.98
CA PRO A 16 -8.76 -19.85 2.11
C PRO A 16 -7.77 -20.95 2.52
N ASP A 17 -6.99 -21.50 1.58
CA ASP A 17 -6.10 -22.64 1.81
C ASP A 17 -4.66 -22.26 2.20
N ARG A 18 -4.33 -20.96 2.24
CA ARG A 18 -2.94 -20.50 2.42
C ARG A 18 -2.57 -20.08 3.84
N GLY A 19 -3.56 -19.95 4.73
CA GLY A 19 -3.37 -19.39 6.08
C GLY A 19 -3.11 -17.89 6.06
N GLY A 20 -3.85 -17.13 6.90
CA GLY A 20 -3.85 -15.66 6.87
C GLY A 20 -2.46 -15.03 6.97
N ASP A 21 -1.64 -15.46 7.93
CA ASP A 21 -0.33 -14.86 8.19
C ASP A 21 0.70 -15.10 7.07
N ALA A 22 0.64 -16.25 6.40
CA ALA A 22 1.52 -16.55 5.27
C ALA A 22 1.17 -15.65 4.07
N VAL A 23 -0.13 -15.43 3.83
CA VAL A 23 -0.59 -14.48 2.81
C VAL A 23 -0.16 -13.06 3.15
N LEU A 24 -0.29 -12.62 4.40
CA LEU A 24 0.16 -11.28 4.82
C LEU A 24 1.64 -11.07 4.53
N THR A 25 2.47 -12.05 4.87
CA THR A 25 3.92 -12.01 4.65
C THR A 25 4.26 -11.97 3.16
N GLU A 26 3.64 -12.84 2.35
CA GLU A 26 3.84 -12.88 0.90
C GLU A 26 3.45 -11.56 0.23
N GLN A 27 2.27 -11.00 0.58
CA GLN A 27 1.79 -9.76 -0.01
C GLN A 27 2.61 -8.55 0.43
N ALA A 28 3.07 -8.52 1.69
CA ALA A 28 3.99 -7.49 2.18
C ALA A 28 5.29 -7.46 1.36
N GLY A 29 5.86 -8.62 1.05
CA GLY A 29 7.09 -8.75 0.26
C GLY A 29 6.97 -8.27 -1.19
N ARG A 30 5.74 -8.12 -1.72
CA ARG A 30 5.50 -7.57 -3.07
C ARG A 30 5.51 -6.05 -3.10
N LEU A 31 5.48 -5.39 -1.95
CA LEU A 31 5.59 -3.95 -1.86
C LEU A 31 7.05 -3.51 -1.91
N PRO A 32 7.38 -2.39 -2.56
CA PRO A 32 8.74 -1.84 -2.54
C PRO A 32 9.32 -1.62 -1.13
N LEU A 33 8.49 -1.21 -0.17
CA LEU A 33 8.90 -1.07 1.23
C LEU A 33 8.93 -2.39 2.02
N GLY A 34 8.55 -3.52 1.41
CA GLY A 34 8.64 -4.87 1.99
C GLY A 34 7.75 -5.14 3.20
N ARG A 35 6.85 -4.22 3.56
CA ARG A 35 5.92 -4.34 4.69
C ARG A 35 4.54 -3.81 4.32
N LEU A 36 3.51 -4.30 5.00
CA LEU A 36 2.21 -3.62 5.00
C LEU A 36 2.32 -2.26 5.71
N GLY A 37 1.54 -1.29 5.23
CA GLY A 37 1.34 -0.06 5.97
C GLY A 37 0.52 -0.32 7.22
N GLN A 38 0.73 0.47 8.27
CA GLN A 38 -0.03 0.47 9.51
C GLN A 38 -0.97 1.70 9.53
N PRO A 39 -2.02 1.70 10.35
CA PRO A 39 -2.88 2.88 10.52
C PRO A 39 -2.09 4.16 10.82
N ASP A 40 -1.01 4.05 11.59
CA ASP A 40 -0.14 5.18 11.95
C ASP A 40 0.57 5.79 10.73
N ASP A 41 0.90 5.01 9.70
CA ASP A 41 1.48 5.55 8.46
C ASP A 41 0.50 6.50 7.74
N ILE A 42 -0.80 6.22 7.83
CA ILE A 42 -1.85 7.11 7.31
C ILE A 42 -2.05 8.31 8.24
N ALA A 43 -2.04 8.10 9.56
CA ALA A 43 -2.20 9.17 10.54
C ALA A 43 -1.10 10.24 10.40
N GLU A 44 0.15 9.83 10.18
CA GLU A 44 1.27 10.75 9.96
C GLU A 44 1.12 11.54 8.65
N ALA A 45 0.63 10.90 7.58
CA ALA A 45 0.34 11.60 6.33
C ALA A 45 -0.79 12.63 6.49
N ILE A 46 -1.83 12.29 7.26
CA ILE A 46 -2.91 13.23 7.62
C ILE A 46 -2.35 14.39 8.45
N ALA A 47 -1.54 14.09 9.47
CA ALA A 47 -0.94 15.11 10.32
C ALA A 47 -0.02 16.06 9.53
N PHE A 48 0.71 15.55 8.55
CA PHE A 48 1.47 16.38 7.61
C PHE A 48 0.55 17.30 6.79
N LEU A 49 -0.49 16.75 6.16
CA LEU A 49 -1.39 17.52 5.30
C LEU A 49 -2.26 18.53 6.07
N ALA A 50 -2.62 18.24 7.31
CA ALA A 50 -3.34 19.15 8.20
C ALA A 50 -2.42 20.19 8.88
N GLY A 51 -1.10 19.97 8.84
CA GLY A 51 -0.11 20.80 9.51
C GLY A 51 0.33 22.02 8.71
N PRO A 52 1.07 22.97 9.32
CA PRO A 52 1.53 24.17 8.63
C PRO A 52 2.56 23.87 7.52
N ARG A 53 3.18 22.69 7.53
CA ARG A 53 4.19 22.29 6.52
C ARG A 53 3.60 22.06 5.13
N SER A 54 2.29 21.88 5.01
CA SER A 54 1.58 21.66 3.75
C SER A 54 0.79 22.89 3.27
N ALA A 55 1.04 24.08 3.82
CA ALA A 55 0.21 25.28 3.63
C ALA A 55 -0.02 25.72 2.15
N TRP A 56 0.81 25.25 1.22
CA TRP A 56 0.70 25.55 -0.21
C TRP A 56 0.38 24.31 -1.07
N ILE A 57 0.00 23.19 -0.45
CA ILE A 57 -0.35 21.94 -1.11
C ILE A 57 -1.88 21.83 -1.14
N THR A 58 -2.46 21.81 -2.34
CA THR A 58 -3.90 21.61 -2.54
C THR A 58 -4.17 20.95 -3.87
N GLY A 59 -5.31 20.26 -4.01
CA GLY A 59 -5.72 19.57 -5.25
C GLY A 59 -4.84 18.38 -5.64
N ALA A 60 -4.05 17.83 -4.71
CA ALA A 60 -3.11 16.75 -4.97
C ALA A 60 -3.53 15.45 -4.26
N ASP A 61 -3.28 14.32 -4.92
CA ASP A 61 -3.39 12.99 -4.32
C ASP A 61 -2.06 12.56 -3.71
N LEU A 62 -2.01 12.38 -2.38
CA LEU A 62 -0.86 11.78 -1.70
C LEU A 62 -1.05 10.27 -1.57
N LYS A 63 -0.27 9.49 -2.31
CA LYS A 63 -0.30 8.02 -2.21
C LYS A 63 0.56 7.55 -1.04
N VAL A 64 -0.08 6.82 -0.12
CA VAL A 64 0.56 6.21 1.05
C VAL A 64 0.35 4.69 0.97
N ASP A 65 1.03 4.06 0.01
CA ASP A 65 0.76 2.67 -0.39
C ASP A 65 1.98 1.75 -0.35
N GLY A 66 3.09 2.23 0.19
CA GLY A 66 4.37 1.51 0.23
C GLY A 66 5.05 1.37 -1.14
N GLY A 67 4.65 2.18 -2.13
CA GLY A 67 5.20 2.19 -3.48
C GLY A 67 4.47 1.28 -4.48
N LEU A 68 3.33 0.69 -4.10
CA LEU A 68 2.58 -0.25 -4.93
C LEU A 68 2.25 0.33 -6.32
N LEU A 69 1.71 1.55 -6.36
CA LEU A 69 1.29 2.16 -7.63
C LEU A 69 2.45 2.65 -8.48
N ALA A 70 3.64 2.85 -7.91
CA ALA A 70 4.83 3.20 -8.67
C ALA A 70 5.34 2.02 -9.53
N MET A 71 5.08 0.78 -9.12
CA MET A 71 5.54 -0.42 -9.82
C MET A 71 4.77 -0.72 -11.11
N LEU A 72 3.50 -0.32 -11.22
CA LEU A 72 2.70 -0.51 -12.45
C LEU A 72 3.26 0.26 -13.65
N ALA A 73 4.07 1.30 -13.42
CA ALA A 73 4.76 2.04 -14.48
C ALA A 73 6.03 1.33 -15.02
N MET A 74 6.45 0.22 -14.40
CA MET A 74 7.72 -0.46 -14.71
C MET A 74 7.57 -1.83 -15.39
N THR A 75 6.38 -2.26 -15.80
CA THR A 75 6.28 -3.41 -16.72
C THR A 75 6.74 -2.95 -18.10
N PRO A 76 7.93 -3.35 -18.59
CA PRO A 76 8.34 -2.98 -19.94
C PRO A 76 7.30 -3.51 -20.94
N PRO A 77 7.03 -2.77 -22.03
CA PRO A 77 6.16 -3.29 -23.09
C PRO A 77 6.70 -4.64 -23.57
N PRO A 78 5.83 -5.57 -24.00
CA PRO A 78 6.27 -6.85 -24.54
C PRO A 78 7.27 -6.61 -25.69
N PRO A 79 8.30 -7.47 -25.86
CA PRO A 79 9.28 -7.30 -26.92
C PRO A 79 8.58 -7.20 -28.27
N ARG A 80 8.93 -6.19 -29.07
CA ARG A 80 8.50 -6.11 -30.47
C ARG A 80 9.27 -7.20 -31.22
N GLY A 81 8.57 -8.26 -31.61
CA GLY A 81 9.03 -9.21 -32.62
C GLY A 81 9.07 -8.57 -34.01
#